data_AF-A0A436C480-F1
#
_entry.id   AF-A0A436C480-F1
#
_cell.length_a   1.000
_cell.length_b   1.000
_cell.length_c   1.000
_cell.angle_alpha   90.00
_cell.angle_beta   90.00
_cell.angle_gamma   90.00
#
_symmetry.space_group_name_H-M   'P 1'
#
loop_
_entity.id
_entity.type
_entity.pdbx_description
1 polymer ?
#
loop_
_entity_poly.entity_id
_entity_poly.type
_entity_poly.pdbx_seq_one_letter_code
_entity_poly.pdbx_strand_id
1 'polypeptide(L)'
;MQEHDMSWVRTEMVLAQPAPASVTGLGAWVRKNLIASTGDTILTIVGIALVAMILPQIINWAFINAVWTGPDRTVCATVAQGGIQPDGWTGACWAFVNAKFGQFMLGRYPIEERWRPILVAILFVALLVPMLMPKVPRKGLNAVL
;
A
#
# COMPACT_ATOMS: atom_id res chain seq x y z
N MET A 1 -9.55 6.81 -67.01
CA MET A 1 -8.59 6.48 -65.94
C MET A 1 -8.20 7.80 -65.30
N GLN A 2 -8.62 8.05 -64.07
CA GLN A 2 -8.33 9.32 -63.37
C GLN A 2 -6.88 9.29 -62.88
N GLU A 3 -6.06 10.24 -63.36
CA GLU A 3 -4.74 10.50 -62.81
C GLU A 3 -4.90 11.05 -61.39
N HIS A 4 -4.45 10.28 -60.41
CA HIS A 4 -4.37 10.74 -59.03
C HIS A 4 -3.16 11.66 -58.91
N ASP A 5 -3.39 12.95 -58.69
CA ASP A 5 -2.35 13.96 -58.42
C ASP A 5 -1.65 13.62 -57.08
N MET A 6 -0.42 13.14 -57.19
CA MET A 6 0.42 12.73 -56.06
C MET A 6 1.17 13.92 -55.43
N SER A 7 0.91 15.18 -55.84
CA SER A 7 1.66 16.36 -55.36
C SER A 7 1.57 16.58 -53.85
N TRP A 8 0.56 16.03 -53.19
CA TRP A 8 0.33 16.17 -51.75
C TRP A 8 0.87 15.01 -50.89
N VAL A 9 1.44 13.97 -51.51
CA VAL A 9 1.93 12.78 -50.80
C VAL A 9 3.44 12.89 -50.61
N ARG A 10 3.91 12.78 -49.37
CA ARG A 10 5.35 12.80 -49.06
C ARG A 10 6.05 11.61 -49.71
N THR A 11 7.16 11.88 -50.40
CA THR A 11 7.99 10.89 -51.09
C THR A 11 9.03 10.22 -50.19
N GLU A 12 9.29 10.82 -49.01
CA GLU A 12 10.29 10.33 -48.06
C GLU A 12 9.70 10.13 -46.67
N MET A 13 10.23 9.13 -45.96
CA MET A 13 9.85 8.80 -44.59
C MET A 13 10.38 9.86 -43.62
N VAL A 14 9.51 10.34 -42.75
CA VAL A 14 9.85 11.33 -41.71
C VAL A 14 10.72 10.69 -40.63
N LEU A 15 11.77 11.40 -40.22
CA LEU A 15 12.62 10.99 -39.10
C LEU A 15 11.81 10.87 -37.81
N ALA A 16 12.10 9.84 -37.01
CA ALA A 16 11.43 9.62 -35.74
C ALA A 16 11.69 10.81 -34.79
N GLN A 17 10.61 11.49 -34.40
CA GLN A 17 10.66 12.59 -33.43
C GLN A 17 10.37 12.05 -32.03
N PRO A 18 10.99 12.58 -30.96
CA PRO A 18 10.64 12.19 -29.60
C PRO A 18 9.15 12.39 -29.33
N ALA A 19 8.58 11.51 -28.51
CA ALA A 19 7.18 11.60 -28.11
C ALA A 19 6.89 12.97 -27.49
N PRO A 20 5.72 13.59 -27.77
CA PRO A 20 5.36 14.88 -27.20
C PRO A 20 5.48 14.88 -25.67
N ALA A 21 5.96 15.99 -25.11
CA ALA A 21 6.09 16.14 -23.65
C ALA A 21 4.73 16.03 -22.93
N SER A 22 3.61 16.22 -23.63
CA SER A 22 2.25 16.08 -23.09
C SER A 22 1.81 14.64 -22.87
N VAL A 23 2.47 13.66 -23.47
CA VAL A 23 2.12 12.22 -23.37
C VAL A 23 3.16 11.40 -22.60
N THR A 24 4.27 12.03 -22.21
CA THR A 24 5.36 11.37 -21.47
C THR A 24 5.61 12.06 -20.11
N GLY A 25 6.15 11.30 -19.15
CA GLY A 25 6.55 11.82 -17.84
C GLY A 25 5.45 11.88 -16.78
N LEU A 26 5.81 12.39 -15.60
CA LEU A 26 4.97 12.39 -14.39
C LEU A 26 3.72 13.26 -14.56
N GLY A 27 3.84 14.43 -15.21
CA GLY A 27 2.71 15.33 -15.44
C GLY A 27 1.64 14.71 -16.35
N ALA A 28 2.06 14.05 -17.44
CA ALA A 28 1.16 13.30 -18.32
C ALA A 28 0.47 12.15 -17.56
N TRP A 29 1.19 11.47 -16.64
CA TRP A 29 0.64 10.43 -15.78
C TRP A 29 -0.42 10.98 -14.81
N VAL A 30 -0.16 12.10 -14.13
CA VAL A 30 -1.13 12.74 -13.22
C VAL A 30 -2.39 13.14 -13.98
N ARG A 31 -2.24 13.79 -15.14
CA ARG A 31 -3.39 14.18 -15.95
C ARG A 31 -4.19 12.97 -16.42
N LYS A 32 -3.52 11.88 -16.81
CA LYS A 32 -4.16 10.66 -17.31
C LYS A 32 -4.84 9.82 -16.23
N ASN A 33 -4.32 9.80 -14.99
CA ASN A 33 -4.80 8.89 -13.94
C ASN A 33 -5.60 9.58 -12.82
N LEU A 34 -5.34 10.86 -12.55
CA LEU A 34 -5.95 11.59 -11.44
C LEU A 34 -6.93 12.68 -11.90
N ILE A 35 -6.72 13.26 -13.09
CA ILE A 35 -7.45 14.45 -13.56
C ILE A 35 -7.96 14.22 -14.99
N ALA A 36 -8.32 12.98 -15.34
CA ALA A 36 -8.73 12.62 -16.70
C ALA A 36 -10.13 13.16 -17.03
N SER A 37 -11.03 13.17 -16.04
CA SER A 37 -12.38 13.73 -16.14
C SER A 37 -12.70 14.65 -14.95
N THR A 38 -13.81 15.39 -15.04
CA THR A 38 -14.31 16.21 -13.93
C THR A 38 -14.61 15.36 -12.68
N GLY A 39 -15.15 14.15 -12.87
CA GLY A 39 -15.40 13.19 -11.79
C GLY A 39 -14.11 12.73 -11.11
N ASP A 40 -13.09 12.36 -11.90
CA ASP A 40 -11.79 11.93 -11.36
C ASP A 40 -11.09 13.06 -10.60
N THR A 41 -11.24 14.29 -11.10
CA THR A 41 -10.69 15.49 -10.46
C THR A 41 -11.33 15.71 -9.09
N ILE A 42 -12.66 15.63 -8.99
CA ILE A 42 -13.38 15.76 -7.72
C ILE A 42 -12.96 14.64 -6.76
N LEU A 43 -12.93 13.39 -7.22
CA LEU A 43 -12.55 12.24 -6.40
C LEU A 43 -11.10 12.38 -5.90
N THR A 44 -10.19 12.85 -6.74
CA THR A 44 -8.79 13.10 -6.38
C THR A 44 -8.68 14.18 -5.31
N ILE A 45 -9.40 15.30 -5.46
CA ILE A 45 -9.39 16.38 -4.46
C ILE A 45 -9.94 15.89 -3.13
N VAL A 46 -11.06 15.17 -3.14
CA VAL A 46 -11.64 14.58 -1.92
C VAL A 46 -10.67 13.58 -1.29
N GLY A 47 -10.06 12.71 -2.08
CA GLY A 47 -9.06 11.74 -1.61
C GLY A 47 -7.87 12.43 -0.94
N ILE A 48 -7.32 13.47 -1.57
CA ILE A 48 -6.23 14.27 -1.00
C ILE A 48 -6.67 14.95 0.29
N ALA A 49 -7.87 15.52 0.33
CA ALA A 49 -8.41 16.17 1.53
C ALA A 49 -8.54 15.17 2.69
N LEU A 50 -9.07 13.97 2.44
CA LEU A 50 -9.16 12.91 3.46
C LEU A 50 -7.78 12.48 3.97
N VAL A 51 -6.83 12.27 3.06
CA VAL A 51 -5.46 11.93 3.44
C VAL A 51 -4.84 13.05 4.29
N ALA A 52 -5.01 14.31 3.88
CA ALA A 52 -4.48 15.46 4.62
C ALA A 52 -5.10 15.62 6.02
N MET A 53 -6.35 15.23 6.21
CA MET A 53 -7.01 15.27 7.52
C MET A 53 -6.62 14.10 8.43
N ILE A 54 -6.53 12.89 7.87
CA ILE A 54 -6.37 11.66 8.64
C ILE A 54 -4.89 11.33 8.89
N LEU A 55 -4.06 11.44 7.85
CA LEU A 55 -2.68 10.94 7.88
C LEU A 55 -1.82 11.63 8.96
N PRO A 56 -1.89 12.97 9.16
CA PRO A 56 -1.12 13.62 10.23
C PRO A 56 -1.54 13.15 11.62
N GLN A 57 -2.83 12.90 11.85
CA GLN A 57 -3.33 12.42 13.14
C GLN A 57 -2.83 11.00 13.43
N ILE A 58 -2.87 10.12 12.42
CA ILE A 58 -2.31 8.76 12.53
C ILE A 58 -0.82 8.82 12.80
N ILE A 59 -0.05 9.65 12.10
CA ILE A 59 1.40 9.75 12.28
C ILE A 59 1.72 10.27 13.69
N ASN A 60 1.01 11.32 14.14
CA ASN A 60 1.18 11.85 15.48
C ASN A 60 0.91 10.80 16.56
N TRP A 61 -0.20 10.06 16.43
CA TRP A 61 -0.57 9.03 17.40
C TRP A 61 0.35 7.80 17.35
N ALA A 62 0.69 7.31 16.16
CA ALA A 62 1.41 6.05 15.97
C ALA A 62 2.92 6.18 16.18
N PHE A 63 3.51 7.35 15.94
CA PHE A 63 4.97 7.51 15.96
C PHE A 63 5.46 8.61 16.90
N ILE A 64 4.82 9.78 16.91
CA ILE A 64 5.32 10.97 17.62
C ILE A 64 4.97 10.91 19.11
N ASN A 65 3.68 10.76 19.42
CA ASN A 65 3.18 10.63 20.78
C ASN A 65 3.23 9.19 21.29
N ALA A 66 3.88 8.27 20.57
CA ALA A 66 3.85 6.84 20.90
C ALA A 66 4.88 6.45 21.97
N VAL A 67 4.54 5.43 22.76
CA VAL A 67 5.45 4.82 23.74
C VAL A 67 6.06 3.56 23.13
N TRP A 68 7.36 3.65 22.85
CA TRP A 68 8.10 2.61 22.11
C TRP A 68 8.49 1.42 22.98
N THR A 69 8.91 1.68 24.22
CA THR A 69 9.40 0.67 25.17
C THR A 69 8.83 0.92 26.56
N GLY A 70 8.73 -0.14 27.36
CA GLY A 70 8.26 -0.04 28.73
C GLY A 70 8.15 -1.42 29.38
N PRO A 71 8.23 -1.49 30.73
CA PRO A 71 8.14 -2.74 31.47
C PRO A 71 6.73 -3.34 31.47
N ASP A 72 5.69 -2.50 31.47
CA ASP A 72 4.30 -2.94 31.60
C ASP A 72 3.31 -1.91 31.04
N ARG A 73 2.00 -2.18 31.12
CA ARG A 73 0.96 -1.34 30.50
C ARG A 73 0.83 0.07 31.13
N THR A 74 1.35 0.31 32.33
CA THR A 74 1.21 1.60 33.02
C THR A 74 1.89 2.73 32.26
N VAL A 75 2.92 2.44 31.46
CA VAL A 75 3.62 3.46 30.65
C VAL A 75 2.75 4.06 29.55
N CYS A 76 1.66 3.40 29.19
CA CYS A 76 0.74 3.84 28.14
C CYS A 76 -0.64 4.22 28.69
N ALA A 77 -0.89 4.05 29.98
CA ALA A 77 -2.15 4.38 30.62
C ALA A 77 -2.09 5.78 31.24
N THR A 78 -3.20 6.51 31.22
CA THR A 78 -3.26 7.82 31.88
C THR A 78 -3.33 7.67 33.40
N VAL A 79 -3.08 8.74 34.16
CA VAL A 79 -3.22 8.75 35.62
C VAL A 79 -4.61 8.28 36.05
N ALA A 80 -5.68 8.74 35.38
CA ALA A 80 -7.03 8.25 35.62
C ALA A 80 -7.23 6.74 35.35
N GLN A 81 -6.39 6.14 34.51
CA GLN A 81 -6.40 4.70 34.19
C GLN A 81 -5.41 3.88 35.05
N GLY A 82 -4.73 4.52 36.02
CA GLY A 82 -3.73 3.90 36.88
C GLY A 82 -2.34 3.78 36.25
N GLY A 83 -2.00 4.65 35.30
CA GLY A 83 -0.67 4.75 34.69
C GLY A 83 0.05 6.06 35.00
N ILE A 84 1.06 6.38 34.18
CA ILE A 84 1.94 7.55 34.36
C ILE A 84 1.65 8.70 33.38
N GLN A 85 0.84 8.46 32.35
CA GLN A 85 0.61 9.48 31.31
C GLN A 85 -0.38 10.55 31.77
N PRO A 86 -0.23 11.80 31.34
CA PRO A 86 -1.16 12.87 31.73
C PRO A 86 -2.57 12.60 31.20
N ASP A 87 -3.58 13.11 31.92
CA ASP A 87 -4.97 12.99 31.47
C ASP A 87 -5.18 13.72 30.13
N GLY A 88 -5.82 13.05 29.19
CA GLY A 88 -5.97 13.53 27.80
C GLY A 88 -4.84 13.08 26.86
N TRP A 89 -3.81 12.39 27.35
CA TRP A 89 -2.80 11.79 26.49
C TRP A 89 -3.40 10.68 25.61
N THR A 90 -3.09 10.73 24.33
CA THR A 90 -3.46 9.69 23.36
C THR A 90 -2.27 9.36 22.46
N GLY A 91 -1.83 8.10 22.50
CA GLY A 91 -0.70 7.63 21.72
C GLY A 91 -0.70 6.11 21.60
N ALA A 92 -0.01 5.59 20.58
CA ALA A 92 0.16 4.17 20.40
C ALA A 92 1.10 3.58 21.47
N CYS A 93 0.79 2.38 21.94
CA CYS A 93 1.59 1.66 22.91
C CYS A 93 2.34 0.50 22.24
N TRP A 94 3.52 0.78 21.67
CA TRP A 94 4.32 -0.26 21.02
C TRP A 94 4.91 -1.26 22.00
N ALA A 95 5.15 -0.85 23.27
CA ALA A 95 5.55 -1.78 24.32
C ALA A 95 4.54 -2.94 24.48
N PHE A 96 3.24 -2.62 24.48
CA PHE A 96 2.17 -3.62 24.53
C PHE A 96 2.10 -4.44 23.23
N VAL A 97 2.19 -3.77 22.08
CA VAL A 97 2.16 -4.44 20.78
C VAL A 97 3.28 -5.47 20.66
N ASN A 98 4.50 -5.12 21.08
CA ASN A 98 5.63 -6.04 21.07
C ASN A 98 5.43 -7.21 22.03
N ALA A 99 4.99 -6.94 23.27
CA ALA A 99 4.72 -7.97 24.27
C ALA A 99 3.62 -8.96 23.85
N LYS A 100 2.66 -8.52 23.03
CA LYS A 100 1.51 -9.33 22.57
C LYS A 100 1.54 -9.65 21.07
N PHE A 101 2.65 -9.37 20.38
CA PHE A 101 2.76 -9.55 18.94
C PHE A 101 2.44 -10.99 18.50
N GLY A 102 2.97 -11.97 19.23
CA GLY A 102 2.70 -13.38 18.97
C GLY A 102 1.20 -13.75 19.05
N GLN A 103 0.44 -13.10 19.93
CA GLN A 103 -1.01 -13.30 20.04
C GLN A 103 -1.78 -12.60 18.91
N PHE A 104 -1.29 -11.47 18.40
CA PHE A 104 -1.90 -10.83 17.22
C PHE A 104 -1.68 -11.64 15.95
N MET A 105 -0.48 -12.19 15.77
CA MET A 105 -0.14 -12.96 14.57
C MET A 105 -0.73 -14.38 14.61
N LEU A 106 -0.73 -15.02 15.77
CA LEU A 106 -1.06 -16.45 15.91
C LEU A 106 -2.34 -16.70 16.71
N GLY A 107 -3.01 -15.65 17.19
CA GLY A 107 -4.23 -15.78 17.98
C GLY A 107 -3.99 -16.45 19.33
N ARG A 108 -4.95 -17.29 19.75
CA ARG A 108 -4.92 -18.03 21.03
C ARG A 108 -4.16 -19.36 20.96
N TYR A 109 -3.32 -19.57 19.96
CA TYR A 109 -2.55 -20.81 19.84
C TYR A 109 -1.52 -20.94 20.99
N PRO A 110 -1.49 -22.09 21.70
CA PRO A 110 -0.46 -22.36 22.68
C PRO A 110 0.90 -22.42 21.99
N ILE A 111 1.98 -22.09 22.72
CA ILE A 111 3.32 -21.93 22.15
C ILE A 111 3.75 -23.16 21.37
N GLU A 112 3.50 -24.35 21.92
CA GLU A 112 3.86 -25.63 21.33
C GLU A 112 3.14 -25.95 20.02
N GLU A 113 2.00 -25.31 19.74
CA GLU A 113 1.20 -25.54 18.53
C GLU A 113 1.32 -24.42 17.49
N ARG A 114 2.13 -23.40 17.77
CA ARG A 114 2.34 -22.25 16.87
C ARG A 114 2.96 -22.63 15.53
N TRP A 115 3.66 -23.76 15.47
CA TRP A 115 4.23 -24.26 14.21
C TRP A 115 3.15 -24.54 13.17
N ARG A 116 1.92 -24.92 13.57
CA ARG A 116 0.81 -25.24 12.65
C ARG A 116 0.39 -24.05 11.78
N PRO A 117 -0.04 -22.90 12.35
CA PRO A 117 -0.37 -21.72 11.55
C PRO A 117 0.85 -21.14 10.82
N ILE A 118 2.05 -21.27 11.37
CA ILE A 118 3.28 -20.83 10.68
C ILE A 118 3.53 -21.67 9.43
N LEU A 119 3.39 -23.00 9.50
CA LEU A 119 3.52 -23.86 8.33
C LEU A 119 2.46 -23.55 7.27
N VAL A 120 1.21 -23.35 7.67
CA VAL A 120 0.14 -22.97 6.73
C VAL A 120 0.46 -21.64 6.05
N ALA A 121 0.96 -20.64 6.79
CA ALA A 121 1.37 -19.36 6.20
C ALA A 121 2.55 -19.52 5.23
N ILE A 122 3.54 -20.35 5.56
CA ILE A 122 4.66 -20.65 4.67
C ILE A 122 4.19 -21.33 3.39
N LEU A 123 3.34 -22.37 3.50
CA LEU A 123 2.77 -23.07 2.34
C LEU A 123 1.91 -22.13 1.48
N PHE A 124 1.10 -21.29 2.11
CA PHE A 124 0.30 -20.28 1.42
C PHE A 124 1.18 -19.35 0.58
N VAL A 125 2.25 -18.79 1.15
CA VAL A 125 3.17 -17.93 0.39
C VAL A 125 3.88 -18.73 -0.70
N ALA A 126 4.36 -19.94 -0.39
CA ALA A 126 5.07 -20.79 -1.33
C ALA A 126 4.23 -21.17 -2.55
N LEU A 127 2.92 -21.33 -2.40
CA LEU A 127 1.98 -21.65 -3.48
C LEU A 127 1.45 -20.39 -4.18
N LEU A 128 1.21 -19.31 -3.43
CA LEU A 128 0.68 -18.06 -3.99
C LEU A 128 1.69 -17.36 -4.90
N VAL A 129 2.95 -17.29 -4.49
CA VAL A 129 4.03 -16.61 -5.21
C VAL A 129 4.21 -17.12 -6.66
N PRO A 130 4.38 -18.44 -6.93
CA PRO A 130 4.46 -18.95 -8.29
C PRO A 130 3.14 -18.79 -9.07
N MET A 131 1.99 -18.76 -8.39
CA MET A 131 0.70 -18.53 -9.03
C MET A 131 0.58 -17.11 -9.60
N LEU A 132 1.05 -16.12 -8.84
CA LEU A 132 1.10 -14.72 -9.24
C LEU A 132 2.17 -14.42 -10.31
N MET A 133 3.19 -15.28 -10.48
CA MET A 133 4.22 -15.11 -11.49
C MET A 133 3.75 -15.62 -12.87
N PRO A 134 3.70 -14.76 -13.92
CA PRO A 134 3.29 -15.18 -15.26
C PRO A 134 4.19 -16.25 -15.89
N LYS A 135 5.49 -16.22 -15.59
CA LYS A 135 6.52 -17.05 -16.23
C LYS A 135 6.63 -18.49 -15.72
N VAL A 136 5.97 -18.83 -14.60
CA VAL A 136 6.11 -20.15 -13.97
C VAL A 136 5.21 -21.18 -14.67
N PRO A 137 5.76 -22.29 -15.19
CA PRO A 137 4.98 -23.36 -15.81
C PRO A 137 4.25 -24.21 -14.75
N ARG A 138 3.24 -24.99 -15.18
CA ARG A 138 2.45 -25.94 -14.34
C ARG A 138 1.58 -25.31 -13.24
N LYS A 139 0.99 -24.13 -13.50
CA LYS A 139 0.06 -23.45 -12.57
C LYS A 139 -1.13 -24.30 -12.12
N GLY A 140 -1.63 -25.20 -12.98
CA GLY A 140 -2.73 -26.10 -12.62
C GLY A 140 -2.38 -27.04 -11.46
N LEU A 141 -1.17 -27.61 -11.46
CA LEU A 141 -0.71 -28.48 -10.36
C LEU A 141 -0.52 -27.67 -9.07
N ASN A 142 0.05 -26.48 -9.18
CA ASN A 142 0.25 -25.56 -8.05
C ASN A 142 -1.06 -25.04 -7.43
N ALA A 143 -2.16 -25.05 -8.18
CA ALA A 143 -3.48 -24.65 -7.67
C ALA A 143 -4.23 -25.78 -6.97
N VAL A 144 -3.81 -27.04 -7.19
CA VAL A 144 -4.42 -28.23 -6.59
C VAL A 144 -3.70 -28.65 -5.30
N LEU A 145 -2.41 -28.36 -5.20
CA LEU A 145 -1.57 -28.56 -4.01
C LEU A 145 -1.83 -27.49 -2.95
#